data_AF-I0GQE4-F1
#
_entry.id   AF-I0GQE4-F1
#
_cell.length_a   1.000
_cell.length_b   1.000
_cell.length_c   1.000
_cell.angle_alpha   90.00
_cell.angle_beta   90.00
_cell.angle_gamma   90.00
#
_symmetry.space_group_name_H-M   'P 1'
#
loop_
_entity.id
_entity.type
_entity.pdbx_description
1 polymer ?
#
loop_
_entity_poly.entity_id
_entity_poly.type
_entity_poly.pdbx_seq_one_letter_code
_entity_poly.pdbx_strand_id
1 'polypeptide(L)'
;MVDLHVHTNASDGTDSTEKLLKKLRSAGIKTFAVTDHDTIDGICSMEYWVPDDMAFIRGIEVSCITEVRNCHILGYGFNKDVRQFGNMVHEAIEKRQDVVKRHLEYIAKEHQIEIDEDARIDLLDRANGDWKALLGKMLVSMGKAADEKQAVDMYIKPCNTNDIRIDAREAIKAILAAGGIPVWAHPYGGYTKRDMNDADFDKQLHILLEAGLQGIECYYSDFDEAQIESLLAVAKKHNLYISGGSDYHGENKNIALGTLNRYGKEVREEDLTILAELNRRQKEKPFPLIEIEEWHNPGACFWFEPVKIKDLSQNTYALDNLDFMKEAEISISEESFADFLYPVFKKHFDENMPENKGRYEQYPEGRRYITEFEWYLTENFYSYTSIETILKEIEEVAHLLAVDYDNAKLDFMREGFEHLPNYLPRYWRMSEKLSRDEVDEIVRENIGHVVDFYDRFVKSLRSMMETGQKAGYKLISVCGP
;
A
#
# COMPACT_ATOMS: atom_id res chain seq x y z
N MET A 1 13.17 4.36 22.66
CA MET A 1 13.57 3.13 21.96
C MET A 1 12.82 3.10 20.64
N VAL A 2 13.50 2.64 19.60
CA VAL A 2 13.05 2.73 18.21
C VAL A 2 13.27 1.41 17.49
N ASP A 3 12.39 1.08 16.54
CA ASP A 3 12.55 -0.07 15.66
C ASP A 3 11.92 0.22 14.29
N LEU A 4 12.75 0.43 13.26
CA LEU A 4 12.29 0.84 11.92
C LEU A 4 12.21 -0.32 10.92
N HIS A 5 12.33 -1.57 11.37
CA HIS A 5 12.29 -2.71 10.48
C HIS A 5 11.56 -3.86 11.17
N VAL A 6 10.26 -3.99 10.89
CA VAL A 6 9.35 -4.90 11.59
C VAL A 6 8.31 -5.42 10.61
N HIS A 7 8.07 -6.73 10.64
CA HIS A 7 7.11 -7.41 9.77
C HIS A 7 5.87 -7.84 10.57
N THR A 8 4.72 -7.81 9.89
CA THR A 8 3.43 -8.29 10.39
C THR A 8 3.01 -9.54 9.61
N ASN A 9 1.83 -10.08 9.95
CA ASN A 9 1.23 -11.16 9.18
C ASN A 9 0.61 -10.73 7.84
N ALA A 10 0.76 -9.47 7.43
CA ALA A 10 0.50 -9.04 6.05
C ALA A 10 1.58 -9.57 5.08
N SER A 11 2.77 -9.89 5.60
CA SER A 11 3.80 -10.64 4.90
C SER A 11 4.21 -11.88 5.70
N ASP A 12 5.49 -12.12 5.94
CA ASP A 12 6.03 -13.33 6.56
C ASP A 12 6.29 -13.19 8.07
N GLY A 13 5.81 -12.13 8.71
CA GLY A 13 5.67 -12.05 10.15
C GLY A 13 4.50 -12.88 10.69
N THR A 14 4.49 -13.18 12.00
CA THR A 14 3.41 -13.99 12.61
C THR A 14 2.40 -13.20 13.44
N ASP A 15 2.69 -11.93 13.74
CA ASP A 15 1.84 -11.11 14.59
C ASP A 15 0.93 -10.21 13.75
N SER A 16 -0.35 -10.13 14.11
CA SER A 16 -1.22 -9.06 13.61
C SER A 16 -0.75 -7.69 14.08
N THR A 17 -1.15 -6.64 13.40
CA THR A 17 -0.87 -5.24 13.77
C THR A 17 -1.23 -4.93 15.23
N GLU A 18 -2.39 -5.38 15.70
CA GLU A 18 -2.78 -5.27 17.12
C GLU A 18 -1.85 -5.99 18.09
N LYS A 19 -1.46 -7.23 17.79
CA LYS A 19 -0.57 -8.04 18.64
C LYS A 19 0.83 -7.43 18.65
N LEU A 20 1.31 -7.00 17.48
CA LEU A 20 2.58 -6.30 17.33
C LEU A 20 2.59 -5.01 18.17
N LEU A 21 1.55 -4.19 18.09
CA LEU A 21 1.44 -2.96 18.86
C LEU A 21 1.52 -3.20 20.37
N LYS A 22 0.82 -4.23 20.88
CA LYS A 22 0.90 -4.62 22.31
C LYS A 22 2.34 -5.01 22.69
N LYS A 23 3.05 -5.72 21.82
CA LYS A 23 4.45 -6.11 22.04
C LYS A 23 5.40 -4.91 21.99
N LEU A 24 5.25 -4.01 21.02
CA LEU A 24 6.03 -2.76 20.92
C LEU A 24 5.90 -1.92 22.20
N ARG A 25 4.68 -1.72 22.70
CA ARG A 25 4.42 -1.01 23.97
C ARG A 25 5.07 -1.71 25.17
N SER A 26 4.95 -3.02 25.23
CA SER A 26 5.56 -3.83 26.31
C SER A 26 7.09 -3.77 26.27
N ALA A 27 7.68 -3.60 25.10
CA ALA A 27 9.11 -3.40 24.89
C ALA A 27 9.58 -1.95 25.11
N GLY A 28 8.68 -1.01 25.42
CA GLY A 28 9.01 0.39 25.62
C GLY A 28 9.41 1.13 24.32
N ILE A 29 9.10 0.56 23.16
CA ILE A 29 9.37 1.18 21.85
C ILE A 29 8.29 2.25 21.60
N LYS A 30 8.73 3.47 21.30
CA LYS A 30 7.84 4.62 21.07
C LYS A 30 7.79 5.05 19.61
N THR A 31 8.87 4.82 18.87
CA THR A 31 8.98 5.15 17.46
C THR A 31 9.19 3.88 16.68
N PHE A 32 8.38 3.60 15.66
CA PHE A 32 8.51 2.37 14.89
C PHE A 32 8.02 2.52 13.45
N ALA A 33 8.45 1.59 12.59
CA ALA A 33 7.92 1.41 11.25
C ALA A 33 7.50 -0.05 11.05
N VAL A 34 6.42 -0.25 10.30
CA VAL A 34 6.05 -1.57 9.75
C VAL A 34 6.54 -1.58 8.31
N THR A 35 7.30 -2.60 7.94
CA THR A 35 8.04 -2.70 6.67
C THR A 35 7.81 -4.06 6.04
N ASP A 36 6.54 -4.48 5.97
CA ASP A 36 6.16 -5.76 5.37
C ASP A 36 6.74 -5.92 3.96
N HIS A 37 7.06 -7.16 3.63
CA HIS A 37 7.59 -7.49 2.32
C HIS A 37 6.58 -7.20 1.21
N ASP A 38 6.95 -6.36 0.26
CA ASP A 38 6.26 -6.16 -1.03
C ASP A 38 4.76 -5.76 -0.94
N THR A 39 4.25 -5.41 0.24
CA THR A 39 2.87 -4.96 0.48
C THR A 39 2.83 -3.77 1.44
N ILE A 40 1.72 -3.04 1.41
CA ILE A 40 1.38 -1.98 2.36
C ILE A 40 0.20 -2.35 3.28
N ASP A 41 -0.36 -3.56 3.18
CA ASP A 41 -1.56 -3.93 3.95
C ASP A 41 -1.33 -3.82 5.47
N GLY A 42 -0.13 -4.18 5.93
CA GLY A 42 0.26 -4.04 7.33
C GLY A 42 0.31 -2.59 7.80
N ILE A 43 0.77 -1.66 6.95
CA ILE A 43 0.73 -0.24 7.29
C ILE A 43 -0.69 0.31 7.28
N CYS A 44 -1.50 -0.02 6.28
CA CYS A 44 -2.89 0.41 6.19
C CYS A 44 -3.68 -0.05 7.42
N SER A 45 -3.48 -1.30 7.85
CA SER A 45 -4.06 -1.81 9.09
C SER A 45 -3.50 -1.10 10.33
N MET A 46 -2.17 -0.91 10.42
CA MET A 46 -1.52 -0.31 11.60
C MET A 46 -1.95 1.13 11.85
N GLU A 47 -2.25 1.90 10.80
CA GLU A 47 -2.71 3.28 10.91
C GLU A 47 -3.87 3.35 11.90
N TYR A 48 -4.94 2.57 11.71
CA TYR A 48 -6.10 2.51 12.61
C TYR A 48 -5.77 2.20 14.08
N TRP A 49 -4.63 1.56 14.36
CA TRP A 49 -4.26 1.10 15.69
C TRP A 49 -3.18 1.94 16.39
N VAL A 50 -2.48 2.85 15.74
CA VAL A 50 -1.41 3.58 16.46
C VAL A 50 -2.02 4.61 17.45
N PRO A 51 -1.64 4.60 18.74
CA PRO A 51 -2.06 5.64 19.69
C PRO A 51 -1.21 6.92 19.57
N ASP A 52 -1.76 8.05 20.02
CA ASP A 52 -1.09 9.37 20.04
C ASP A 52 0.25 9.40 20.81
N ASP A 53 0.50 8.47 21.74
CA ASP A 53 1.73 8.38 22.52
C ASP A 53 2.88 7.64 21.81
N MET A 54 2.64 7.16 20.58
CA MET A 54 3.61 6.47 19.73
C MET A 54 3.75 7.17 18.37
N ALA A 55 4.97 7.18 17.83
CA ALA A 55 5.27 7.66 16.49
C ALA A 55 5.36 6.48 15.53
N PHE A 56 4.40 6.38 14.61
CA PHE A 56 4.39 5.40 13.54
C PHE A 56 4.87 6.04 12.23
N ILE A 57 5.74 5.31 11.52
CA ILE A 57 6.26 5.68 10.22
C ILE A 57 5.81 4.61 9.22
N ARG A 58 5.13 5.03 8.14
CA ARG A 58 4.83 4.16 7.00
C ARG A 58 6.13 3.58 6.45
N GLY A 59 6.19 2.25 6.34
CA GLY A 59 7.33 1.53 5.81
C GLY A 59 6.91 0.47 4.79
N ILE A 60 7.87 -0.01 4.00
CA ILE A 60 7.74 -1.17 3.11
C ILE A 60 9.14 -1.75 2.90
N GLU A 61 9.28 -3.07 2.78
CA GLU A 61 10.53 -3.71 2.34
C GLU A 61 10.34 -4.38 0.97
N VAL A 62 10.83 -3.75 -0.09
CA VAL A 62 10.69 -4.24 -1.46
C VAL A 62 11.78 -5.26 -1.78
N SER A 63 11.38 -6.42 -2.30
CA SER A 63 12.26 -7.47 -2.79
C SER A 63 12.82 -7.13 -4.16
N CYS A 64 14.10 -6.75 -4.19
CA CYS A 64 14.74 -6.25 -5.40
C CYS A 64 15.87 -7.15 -5.92
N ILE A 65 16.22 -6.94 -7.18
CA ILE A 65 17.40 -7.48 -7.84
C ILE A 65 18.15 -6.39 -8.59
N THR A 66 19.46 -6.58 -8.72
CA THR A 66 20.32 -5.87 -9.66
C THR A 66 21.16 -6.90 -10.44
N GLU A 67 21.99 -6.41 -11.35
CA GLU A 67 22.96 -7.23 -12.07
C GLU A 67 24.04 -7.84 -11.15
N VAL A 68 24.15 -7.36 -9.90
CA VAL A 68 25.11 -7.88 -8.91
C VAL A 68 24.45 -8.99 -8.08
N ARG A 69 23.32 -8.71 -7.43
CA ARG A 69 22.62 -9.67 -6.56
C ARG A 69 21.22 -9.20 -6.16
N ASN A 70 20.51 -10.10 -5.47
CA ASN A 70 19.29 -9.76 -4.75
C ASN A 70 19.62 -8.83 -3.57
N CYS A 71 18.71 -7.89 -3.33
CA CYS A 71 18.79 -6.94 -2.23
C CYS A 71 17.38 -6.54 -1.81
N HIS A 72 17.24 -5.92 -0.64
CA HIS A 72 15.98 -5.33 -0.22
C HIS A 72 16.13 -3.83 -0.09
N ILE A 73 15.11 -3.10 -0.55
CA ILE A 73 15.03 -1.65 -0.45
C ILE A 73 13.86 -1.32 0.47
N LEU A 74 14.20 -0.71 1.60
CA LEU A 74 13.23 -0.13 2.52
C LEU A 74 12.75 1.21 1.98
N GLY A 75 11.46 1.48 2.05
CA GLY A 75 10.89 2.81 1.79
C GLY A 75 10.24 3.35 3.04
N TYR A 76 10.57 4.59 3.44
CA TYR A 76 9.99 5.22 4.63
C TYR A 76 9.28 6.53 4.33
N GLY A 77 8.15 6.76 5.01
CA GLY A 77 7.46 8.04 5.00
C GLY A 77 7.01 8.48 3.61
N PHE A 78 6.27 7.60 2.93
CA PHE A 78 5.76 7.84 1.58
C PHE A 78 4.25 8.11 1.55
N ASN A 79 3.81 8.84 0.53
CA ASN A 79 2.41 8.98 0.18
C ASN A 79 1.97 7.79 -0.69
N LYS A 80 1.09 6.93 -0.15
CA LYS A 80 0.61 5.73 -0.85
C LYS A 80 -0.31 6.04 -2.04
N ASP A 81 -0.77 7.28 -2.15
CA ASP A 81 -1.59 7.79 -3.25
C ASP A 81 -0.88 7.81 -4.61
N VAL A 82 0.46 7.78 -4.62
CA VAL A 82 1.22 8.05 -5.85
C VAL A 82 1.18 6.86 -6.81
N ARG A 83 0.68 7.08 -8.04
CA ARG A 83 0.57 6.07 -9.11
C ARG A 83 1.77 5.15 -9.26
N GLN A 84 2.95 5.77 -9.38
CA GLN A 84 4.20 5.03 -9.60
C GLN A 84 4.53 4.11 -8.43
N PHE A 85 4.17 4.50 -7.21
CA PHE A 85 4.36 3.69 -6.01
C PHE A 85 3.38 2.53 -5.96
N GLY A 86 2.09 2.80 -6.16
CA GLY A 86 1.08 1.75 -6.22
C GLY A 86 1.33 0.70 -7.29
N ASN A 87 1.70 1.13 -8.51
CA ASN A 87 2.09 0.22 -9.59
C ASN A 87 3.29 -0.67 -9.21
N MET A 88 4.26 -0.13 -8.47
CA MET A 88 5.41 -0.90 -8.00
C MET A 88 5.00 -1.95 -6.94
N VAL A 89 4.14 -1.59 -6.00
CA VAL A 89 3.58 -2.53 -5.00
C VAL A 89 2.84 -3.66 -5.70
N HIS A 90 2.01 -3.33 -6.70
CA HIS A 90 1.30 -4.31 -7.51
C HIS A 90 2.21 -5.26 -8.26
N GLU A 91 3.21 -4.73 -8.97
CA GLU A 91 4.18 -5.57 -9.66
C GLU A 91 4.91 -6.47 -8.64
N ALA A 92 5.23 -5.96 -7.44
CA ALA A 92 5.92 -6.74 -6.42
C ALA A 92 5.06 -7.92 -5.91
N ILE A 93 3.76 -7.71 -5.70
CA ILE A 93 2.79 -8.77 -5.36
C ILE A 93 2.67 -9.78 -6.52
N GLU A 94 2.58 -9.33 -7.77
CA GLU A 94 2.56 -10.23 -8.93
C GLU A 94 3.83 -11.09 -9.02
N LYS A 95 5.02 -10.51 -8.77
CA LYS A 95 6.28 -11.25 -8.69
C LYS A 95 6.25 -12.31 -7.60
N ARG A 96 5.65 -12.02 -6.44
CA ARG A 96 5.47 -13.00 -5.36
C ARG A 96 4.57 -14.16 -5.79
N GLN A 97 3.47 -13.87 -6.49
CA GLN A 97 2.61 -14.91 -7.06
C GLN A 97 3.36 -15.73 -8.12
N ASP A 98 4.17 -15.11 -8.97
CA ASP A 98 4.98 -15.80 -9.98
C ASP A 98 6.04 -16.71 -9.37
N VAL A 99 6.61 -16.34 -8.21
CA VAL A 99 7.46 -17.25 -7.41
C VAL A 99 6.68 -18.50 -7.01
N VAL A 100 5.46 -18.35 -6.49
CA VAL A 100 4.61 -19.49 -6.11
C VAL A 100 4.26 -20.35 -7.33
N LYS A 101 3.82 -19.73 -8.44
CA LYS A 101 3.52 -20.43 -9.70
C LYS A 101 4.72 -21.25 -10.17
N ARG A 102 5.92 -20.68 -10.18
CA ARG A 102 7.13 -21.39 -10.61
C ARG A 102 7.44 -22.58 -9.70
N HIS A 103 7.20 -22.48 -8.39
CA HIS A 103 7.36 -23.64 -7.48
C HIS A 103 6.34 -24.73 -7.76
N LEU A 104 5.07 -24.38 -7.99
CA LEU A 104 4.02 -25.34 -8.35
C LEU A 104 4.36 -26.06 -9.67
N GLU A 105 4.81 -25.32 -10.68
CA GLU A 105 5.27 -25.88 -11.97
C GLU A 105 6.49 -26.78 -11.81
N TYR A 106 7.47 -26.35 -11.00
CA TYR A 106 8.66 -27.14 -10.70
C TYR A 106 8.30 -28.47 -10.02
N ILE A 107 7.43 -28.43 -9.01
CA ILE A 107 6.99 -29.61 -8.28
C ILE A 107 6.20 -30.58 -9.18
N ALA A 108 5.28 -30.05 -10.00
CA ALA A 108 4.54 -30.85 -10.96
C ALA A 108 5.47 -31.54 -11.96
N LYS A 109 6.44 -30.80 -12.51
CA LYS A 109 7.34 -31.30 -13.54
C LYS A 109 8.39 -32.27 -13.01
N GLU A 110 9.13 -31.89 -11.98
CA GLU A 110 10.31 -32.63 -11.51
C GLU A 110 9.93 -33.75 -10.53
N HIS A 111 8.82 -33.62 -9.82
CA HIS A 111 8.39 -34.58 -8.80
C HIS A 111 7.08 -35.29 -9.13
N GLN A 112 6.38 -34.92 -10.21
CA GLN A 112 5.11 -35.51 -10.62
C GLN A 112 4.06 -35.45 -9.50
N ILE A 113 4.02 -34.33 -8.78
CA ILE A 113 3.07 -34.04 -7.72
C ILE A 113 2.20 -32.88 -8.21
N GLU A 114 0.91 -33.14 -8.41
CA GLU A 114 -0.07 -32.10 -8.71
C GLU A 114 -0.72 -31.61 -7.41
N ILE A 115 -0.75 -30.30 -7.23
CA ILE A 115 -1.51 -29.62 -6.18
C ILE A 115 -2.89 -29.29 -6.75
N ASP A 116 -3.95 -29.56 -5.98
CA ASP A 116 -5.33 -29.30 -6.40
C ASP A 116 -5.58 -27.79 -6.60
N GLU A 117 -6.55 -27.46 -7.45
CA GLU A 117 -6.77 -26.08 -7.87
C GLU A 117 -7.16 -25.15 -6.71
N ASP A 118 -7.97 -25.62 -5.76
CA ASP A 118 -8.36 -24.83 -4.59
C ASP A 118 -7.14 -24.51 -3.71
N ALA A 119 -6.27 -25.49 -3.47
CA ALA A 119 -5.01 -25.28 -2.76
C ALA A 119 -4.04 -24.36 -3.53
N ARG A 120 -4.04 -24.40 -4.86
CA ARG A 120 -3.25 -23.47 -5.69
C ARG A 120 -3.74 -22.04 -5.53
N ILE A 121 -5.05 -21.83 -5.52
CA ILE A 121 -5.64 -20.50 -5.30
C ILE A 121 -5.27 -19.99 -3.90
N ASP A 122 -5.44 -20.79 -2.84
CA ASP A 122 -5.06 -20.39 -1.47
C ASP A 122 -3.56 -20.05 -1.34
N LEU A 123 -2.69 -20.77 -2.05
CA LEU A 123 -1.25 -20.46 -2.10
C LEU A 123 -0.95 -19.13 -2.82
N LEU A 124 -1.68 -18.82 -3.90
CA LEU A 124 -1.50 -17.59 -4.65
C LEU A 124 -2.02 -16.38 -3.86
N ASP A 125 -3.16 -16.52 -3.19
CA ASP A 125 -3.73 -15.48 -2.33
C ASP A 125 -2.82 -15.18 -1.13
N ARG A 126 -2.06 -16.19 -0.67
CA ARG A 126 -1.10 -16.07 0.44
C ARG A 126 0.36 -15.94 -0.03
N ALA A 127 0.60 -15.62 -1.30
CA ALA A 127 1.94 -15.58 -1.87
C ALA A 127 2.88 -14.58 -1.17
N ASN A 128 2.31 -13.55 -0.54
CA ASN A 128 3.08 -12.56 0.20
C ASN A 128 3.42 -12.97 1.64
N GLY A 129 2.72 -13.98 2.18
CA GLY A 129 2.99 -14.55 3.49
C GLY A 129 3.92 -15.77 3.46
N ASP A 130 3.89 -16.56 4.54
CA ASP A 130 4.66 -17.81 4.62
C ASP A 130 4.02 -18.97 3.83
N TRP A 131 3.91 -18.79 2.51
CA TRP A 131 3.40 -19.79 1.58
C TRP A 131 4.28 -21.06 1.55
N LYS A 132 5.56 -20.96 1.94
CA LYS A 132 6.49 -22.11 2.00
C LYS A 132 6.07 -23.07 3.11
N ALA A 133 5.74 -22.56 4.29
CA ALA A 133 5.21 -23.39 5.37
C ALA A 133 3.86 -24.01 4.99
N LEU A 134 2.97 -23.24 4.33
CA LEU A 134 1.68 -23.74 3.85
C LEU A 134 1.85 -24.88 2.84
N LEU A 135 2.66 -24.68 1.80
CA LEU A 135 2.96 -25.71 0.80
C LEU A 135 3.67 -26.92 1.42
N GLY A 136 4.57 -26.69 2.39
CA GLY A 136 5.21 -27.75 3.16
C GLY A 136 4.20 -28.63 3.89
N LYS A 137 3.22 -28.04 4.57
CA LYS A 137 2.12 -28.76 5.24
C LYS A 137 1.26 -29.55 4.26
N MET A 138 0.96 -28.99 3.09
CA MET A 138 0.22 -29.68 2.02
C MET A 138 1.00 -30.91 1.52
N LEU A 139 2.31 -30.78 1.27
CA LEU A 139 3.14 -31.90 0.83
C LEU A 139 3.22 -33.02 1.89
N VAL A 140 3.23 -32.67 3.18
CA VAL A 140 3.16 -33.64 4.28
C VAL A 140 1.79 -34.33 4.33
N SER A 141 0.69 -33.59 4.21
CA SER A 141 -0.66 -34.18 4.24
C SER A 141 -0.92 -35.13 3.06
N MET A 142 -0.30 -34.86 1.92
CA MET A 142 -0.29 -35.75 0.73
C MET A 142 0.63 -36.98 0.88
N GLY A 143 1.34 -37.12 2.00
CA GLY A 143 2.29 -38.21 2.26
C GLY A 143 3.57 -38.13 1.42
N LYS A 144 3.92 -36.94 0.91
CA LYS A 144 5.14 -36.73 0.09
C LYS A 144 6.36 -36.42 0.94
N ALA A 145 6.17 -35.88 2.14
CA ALA A 145 7.22 -35.64 3.13
C ALA A 145 6.78 -36.09 4.53
N ALA A 146 7.76 -36.41 5.39
CA ALA A 146 7.53 -36.78 6.78
C ALA A 146 7.27 -35.58 7.69
N ASP A 147 7.87 -34.43 7.37
CA ASP A 147 7.69 -33.16 8.08
C ASP A 147 7.91 -31.96 7.14
N GLU A 148 7.54 -30.76 7.61
CA GLU A 148 7.63 -29.52 6.83
C GLU A 148 9.07 -29.20 6.42
N LYS A 149 10.05 -29.52 7.28
CA LYS A 149 11.46 -29.28 6.97
C LYS A 149 11.92 -30.12 5.79
N GLN A 150 11.57 -31.41 5.78
CA GLN A 150 11.86 -32.29 4.65
C GLN A 150 11.14 -31.80 3.39
N ALA A 151 9.88 -31.36 3.51
CA ALA A 151 9.14 -30.83 2.37
C ALA A 151 9.85 -29.63 1.74
N VAL A 152 10.25 -28.66 2.57
CA VAL A 152 10.99 -27.45 2.14
C VAL A 152 12.34 -27.83 1.52
N ASP A 153 13.11 -28.69 2.18
CA ASP A 153 14.46 -29.07 1.73
C ASP A 153 14.44 -29.83 0.39
N MET A 154 13.42 -30.68 0.18
CA MET A 154 13.34 -31.57 -0.98
C MET A 154 12.61 -30.97 -2.19
N TYR A 155 11.54 -30.19 -1.96
CA TYR A 155 10.64 -29.76 -3.04
C TYR A 155 10.68 -28.25 -3.30
N ILE A 156 11.01 -27.44 -2.30
CA ILE A 156 10.93 -25.98 -2.40
C ILE A 156 12.31 -25.37 -2.68
N LYS A 157 13.30 -25.61 -1.80
CA LYS A 157 14.66 -25.05 -1.93
C LYS A 157 15.36 -25.30 -3.27
N PRO A 158 15.17 -26.45 -3.95
CA PRO A 158 15.81 -26.69 -5.24
C PRO A 158 15.30 -25.81 -6.39
N CYS A 159 14.12 -25.20 -6.26
CA CYS A 159 13.54 -24.33 -7.28
C CYS A 159 14.22 -22.95 -7.24
N ASN A 160 14.92 -22.57 -8.31
CA ASN A 160 15.51 -21.24 -8.40
C ASN A 160 14.49 -20.19 -8.87
N THR A 161 14.27 -19.21 -8.02
CA THR A 161 13.37 -18.06 -8.25
C THR A 161 14.05 -16.72 -8.02
N ASN A 162 15.39 -16.72 -7.92
CA ASN A 162 16.14 -15.51 -7.58
C ASN A 162 15.99 -14.39 -8.61
N ASP A 163 15.65 -14.71 -9.86
CA ASP A 163 15.39 -13.77 -10.97
C ASP A 163 14.00 -13.11 -10.94
N ILE A 164 13.08 -13.56 -10.09
CA ILE A 164 11.71 -13.03 -10.01
C ILE A 164 11.62 -11.96 -8.92
N ARG A 165 12.09 -10.75 -9.22
CA ARG A 165 12.09 -9.61 -8.30
C ARG A 165 11.92 -8.30 -9.07
N ILE A 166 11.62 -7.23 -8.33
CA ILE A 166 11.59 -5.87 -8.86
C ILE A 166 13.03 -5.38 -9.15
N ASP A 167 13.25 -4.63 -10.22
CA ASP A 167 14.53 -3.94 -10.39
C ASP A 167 14.69 -2.88 -9.30
N ALA A 168 15.79 -2.92 -8.54
CA ALA A 168 16.02 -2.00 -7.44
C ALA A 168 15.91 -0.52 -7.83
N ARG A 169 16.22 -0.17 -9.09
CA ARG A 169 16.12 1.19 -9.62
C ARG A 169 14.67 1.64 -9.72
N GLU A 170 13.76 0.75 -10.13
CA GLU A 170 12.34 1.06 -10.23
C GLU A 170 11.72 1.22 -8.84
N ALA A 171 12.08 0.35 -7.89
CA ALA A 171 11.66 0.49 -6.49
C ALA A 171 12.11 1.82 -5.88
N ILE A 172 13.39 2.20 -6.06
CA ILE A 172 13.93 3.47 -5.55
C ILE A 172 13.20 4.67 -6.17
N LYS A 173 13.00 4.69 -7.49
CA LYS A 173 12.28 5.77 -8.17
C LYS A 173 10.83 5.89 -7.69
N ALA A 174 10.14 4.77 -7.52
CA ALA A 174 8.76 4.72 -7.04
C ALA A 174 8.63 5.28 -5.61
N ILE A 175 9.53 4.89 -4.70
CA ILE A 175 9.59 5.44 -3.33
C ILE A 175 9.85 6.95 -3.35
N LEU A 176 10.78 7.42 -4.18
CA LEU A 176 11.09 8.85 -4.31
C LEU A 176 9.91 9.64 -4.89
N ALA A 177 9.20 9.10 -5.89
CA ALA A 177 8.02 9.71 -6.48
C ALA A 177 6.89 9.88 -5.44
N ALA A 178 6.78 8.93 -4.51
CA ALA A 178 5.87 9.01 -3.37
C ALA A 178 6.36 9.95 -2.23
N GLY A 179 7.49 10.64 -2.41
CA GLY A 179 8.07 11.54 -1.40
C GLY A 179 8.81 10.83 -0.26
N GLY A 180 8.92 9.50 -0.32
CA GLY A 180 9.58 8.67 0.68
C GLY A 180 11.10 8.73 0.63
N ILE A 181 11.73 7.98 1.53
CA ILE A 181 13.18 7.83 1.63
C ILE A 181 13.55 6.37 1.34
N PRO A 182 14.21 6.09 0.20
CA PRO A 182 14.72 4.75 -0.11
C PRO A 182 16.00 4.45 0.66
N VAL A 183 16.04 3.29 1.32
CA VAL A 183 17.11 2.83 2.21
C VAL A 183 17.53 1.41 1.82
N TRP A 184 18.84 1.16 1.73
CA TRP A 184 19.33 -0.19 1.46
C TRP A 184 19.32 -0.99 2.76
N ALA A 185 18.43 -1.99 2.82
CA ALA A 185 18.24 -2.86 3.98
C ALA A 185 19.40 -3.85 4.11
N HIS A 186 19.79 -4.12 5.36
CA HIS A 186 20.80 -5.08 5.81
C HIS A 186 21.86 -5.39 4.73
N PRO A 187 22.71 -4.41 4.34
CA PRO A 187 23.54 -4.53 3.13
C PRO A 187 24.44 -5.77 3.10
N TYR A 188 24.92 -6.23 4.26
CA TYR A 188 25.73 -7.45 4.37
C TYR A 188 24.95 -8.78 4.32
N GLY A 189 23.62 -8.72 4.16
CA GLY A 189 22.69 -9.86 4.18
C GLY A 189 22.20 -10.22 5.60
N GLY A 190 20.99 -10.78 5.68
CA GLY A 190 20.44 -11.40 6.90
C GLY A 190 20.93 -12.84 7.11
N TYR A 191 20.91 -13.32 8.36
CA TYR A 191 21.27 -14.65 8.85
C TYR A 191 22.19 -15.49 7.93
N THR A 192 23.51 -15.28 8.15
CA THR A 192 24.62 -16.23 7.92
C THR A 192 25.34 -16.23 6.57
N LYS A 193 25.95 -15.10 6.20
CA LYS A 193 27.38 -14.94 5.82
C LYS A 193 27.55 -13.60 5.13
N ARG A 194 28.77 -13.07 5.15
CA ARG A 194 29.20 -11.94 4.34
C ARG A 194 29.22 -12.38 2.88
N ASP A 195 28.04 -12.57 2.28
CA ASP A 195 27.87 -13.06 0.90
C ASP A 195 28.21 -11.97 -0.13
N MET A 196 28.96 -10.96 0.28
CA MET A 196 29.38 -9.86 -0.57
C MET A 196 30.80 -9.47 -0.21
N ASN A 197 31.69 -9.63 -1.17
CA ASN A 197 33.02 -9.05 -1.11
C ASN A 197 32.91 -7.52 -1.32
N ASP A 198 33.98 -6.80 -0.96
CA ASP A 198 33.98 -5.33 -1.01
C ASP A 198 33.74 -4.79 -2.44
N ALA A 199 34.21 -5.49 -3.47
CA ALA A 199 34.02 -5.05 -4.86
C ALA A 199 32.56 -5.15 -5.31
N ASP A 200 31.84 -6.19 -4.90
CA ASP A 200 30.42 -6.34 -5.21
C ASP A 200 29.57 -5.41 -4.33
N PHE A 201 29.98 -5.14 -3.09
CA PHE A 201 29.37 -4.09 -2.26
C PHE A 201 29.45 -2.72 -2.93
N ASP A 202 30.65 -2.33 -3.39
CA ASP A 202 30.87 -1.03 -4.03
C ASP A 202 30.08 -0.90 -5.35
N LYS A 203 30.03 -1.97 -6.17
CA LYS A 203 29.21 -1.98 -7.39
C LYS A 203 27.73 -1.85 -7.08
N GLN A 204 27.24 -2.62 -6.11
CA GLN A 204 25.84 -2.59 -5.69
C GLN A 204 25.48 -1.20 -5.18
N LEU A 205 26.29 -0.65 -4.26
CA LEU A 205 26.09 0.68 -3.72
C LEU A 205 26.08 1.73 -4.84
N HIS A 206 26.99 1.65 -5.80
CA HIS A 206 27.05 2.58 -6.92
C HIS A 206 25.76 2.57 -7.74
N ILE A 207 25.24 1.38 -8.09
CA ILE A 207 23.96 1.21 -8.80
C ILE A 207 22.81 1.87 -8.02
N LEU A 208 22.72 1.60 -6.72
CA LEU A 208 21.64 2.13 -5.88
C LEU A 208 21.76 3.66 -5.72
N LEU A 209 22.97 4.19 -5.56
CA LEU A 209 23.21 5.64 -5.49
C LEU A 209 22.82 6.34 -6.80
N GLU A 210 23.15 5.77 -7.96
CA GLU A 210 22.74 6.32 -9.26
C GLU A 210 21.22 6.33 -9.44
N ALA A 211 20.52 5.37 -8.84
CA ALA A 211 19.06 5.35 -8.82
C ALA A 211 18.44 6.39 -7.87
N GLY A 212 19.22 6.96 -6.96
CA GLY A 212 18.77 7.97 -5.99
C GLY A 212 18.60 7.46 -4.56
N LEU A 213 19.29 6.37 -4.17
CA LEU A 213 19.33 5.88 -2.78
C LEU A 213 19.68 7.01 -1.80
N GLN A 214 18.93 7.13 -0.70
CA GLN A 214 19.10 8.22 0.28
C GLN A 214 19.55 7.74 1.65
N GLY A 215 19.43 6.46 1.97
CA GLY A 215 19.88 5.91 3.25
C GLY A 215 20.40 4.49 3.17
N ILE A 216 20.96 4.04 4.30
CA ILE A 216 21.48 2.69 4.48
C ILE A 216 21.18 2.21 5.90
N GLU A 217 20.77 0.95 6.04
CA GLU A 217 20.53 0.34 7.34
C GLU A 217 21.88 -0.03 7.99
N CYS A 218 22.37 0.79 8.92
CA CYS A 218 23.64 0.56 9.60
C CYS A 218 23.48 -0.33 10.84
N TYR A 219 22.31 -0.28 11.47
CA TYR A 219 22.02 -1.02 12.70
C TYR A 219 21.01 -2.12 12.40
N TYR A 220 21.42 -3.37 12.53
CA TYR A 220 20.61 -4.55 12.22
C TYR A 220 20.91 -5.65 13.23
N SER A 221 19.90 -6.45 13.60
CA SER A 221 19.97 -7.44 14.67
C SER A 221 21.14 -8.42 14.59
N ASP A 222 21.65 -8.74 13.40
CA ASP A 222 22.81 -9.65 13.24
C ASP A 222 24.18 -8.96 13.14
N PHE A 223 24.25 -7.64 13.00
CA PHE A 223 25.52 -6.95 12.76
C PHE A 223 26.36 -6.83 14.03
N ASP A 224 27.66 -7.10 13.88
CA ASP A 224 28.66 -6.79 14.90
C ASP A 224 29.16 -5.33 14.79
N GLU A 225 29.97 -4.90 15.76
CA GLU A 225 30.46 -3.52 15.83
C GLU A 225 31.29 -3.11 14.60
N ALA A 226 32.09 -4.03 14.05
CA ALA A 226 32.92 -3.73 12.88
C ALA A 226 32.08 -3.54 11.61
N GLN A 227 31.01 -4.32 11.45
CA GLN A 227 30.05 -4.16 10.37
C GLN A 227 29.31 -2.81 10.48
N ILE A 228 28.84 -2.47 11.69
CA ILE A 228 28.17 -1.20 11.96
C ILE A 228 29.10 -0.03 11.66
N GLU A 229 30.32 -0.02 12.18
CA GLU A 229 31.32 1.04 11.95
C GLU A 229 31.63 1.22 10.46
N SER A 230 31.76 0.12 9.72
CA SER A 230 31.97 0.13 8.26
C SER A 230 30.80 0.79 7.53
N LEU A 231 29.56 0.43 7.85
CA LEU A 231 28.35 1.02 7.24
C LEU A 231 28.16 2.49 7.61
N LEU A 232 28.48 2.88 8.86
CA LEU A 232 28.47 4.28 9.28
C LEU A 232 29.50 5.12 8.50
N ALA A 233 30.68 4.56 8.22
CA ALA A 233 31.69 5.21 7.39
C ALA A 233 31.21 5.38 5.94
N VAL A 234 30.53 4.37 5.38
CA VAL A 234 29.88 4.45 4.06
C VAL A 234 28.81 5.54 4.06
N ALA A 235 27.91 5.53 5.06
CA ALA A 235 26.84 6.52 5.17
C ALA A 235 27.39 7.95 5.20
N LYS A 236 28.42 8.19 6.01
CA LYS A 236 29.12 9.47 6.07
C LYS A 236 29.79 9.87 4.76
N LYS A 237 30.48 8.93 4.10
CA LYS A 237 31.20 9.18 2.84
C LYS A 237 30.25 9.59 1.71
N HIS A 238 29.06 9.01 1.68
CA HIS A 238 28.07 9.21 0.62
C HIS A 238 26.90 10.13 1.02
N ASN A 239 26.95 10.72 2.23
CA ASN A 239 25.89 11.57 2.78
C ASN A 239 24.51 10.89 2.81
N LEU A 240 24.50 9.61 3.21
CA LEU A 240 23.30 8.80 3.36
C LEU A 240 22.75 8.90 4.77
N TYR A 241 21.42 8.85 4.90
CA TYR A 241 20.75 8.70 6.18
C TYR A 241 21.01 7.33 6.79
N ILE A 242 21.09 7.30 8.12
CA ILE A 242 21.34 6.10 8.90
C ILE A 242 19.99 5.60 9.43
N SER A 243 19.64 4.38 9.06
CA SER A 243 18.47 3.65 9.58
C SER A 243 18.89 2.45 10.44
N GLY A 244 17.92 1.88 11.14
CA GLY A 244 18.10 0.65 11.89
C GLY A 244 16.81 0.01 12.38
N GLY A 245 16.80 -1.31 12.42
CA GLY A 245 15.70 -2.09 12.95
C GLY A 245 16.09 -3.51 13.31
N SER A 246 15.15 -4.22 13.93
CA SER A 246 15.35 -5.59 14.40
C SER A 246 15.14 -6.62 13.31
N ASP A 247 14.37 -6.27 12.28
CA ASP A 247 13.88 -7.18 11.26
C ASP A 247 13.09 -8.33 11.92
N TYR A 248 12.18 -7.94 12.81
CA TYR A 248 11.34 -8.83 13.62
C TYR A 248 10.24 -9.49 12.79
N HIS A 249 10.06 -10.80 12.95
CA HIS A 249 9.05 -11.61 12.25
C HIS A 249 8.16 -12.42 13.22
N GLY A 250 8.16 -12.09 14.51
CA GLY A 250 7.44 -12.87 15.51
C GLY A 250 8.04 -14.26 15.71
N GLU A 251 7.22 -15.30 15.64
CA GLU A 251 7.64 -16.67 15.93
C GLU A 251 8.53 -17.25 14.82
N ASN A 252 8.54 -16.63 13.64
CA ASN A 252 9.37 -17.04 12.50
C ASN A 252 10.85 -16.68 12.68
N LYS A 253 11.19 -15.75 13.59
CA LYS A 253 12.57 -15.32 13.85
C LYS A 253 12.80 -15.05 15.32
N ASN A 254 13.83 -15.68 15.91
CA ASN A 254 14.16 -15.51 17.33
C ASN A 254 14.95 -14.21 17.59
N ILE A 255 14.36 -13.06 17.25
CA ILE A 255 14.87 -11.73 17.51
C ILE A 255 13.82 -10.96 18.31
N ALA A 256 14.24 -10.26 19.37
CA ALA A 256 13.34 -9.38 20.12
C ALA A 256 13.22 -8.01 19.43
N LEU A 257 12.03 -7.41 19.47
CA LEU A 257 11.79 -6.03 19.03
C LEU A 257 12.81 -5.07 19.68
N GLY A 258 13.31 -4.11 18.90
CA GLY A 258 14.31 -3.14 19.34
C GLY A 258 15.75 -3.68 19.44
N THR A 259 16.02 -4.90 18.96
CA THR A 259 17.38 -5.47 18.89
C THR A 259 18.07 -5.00 17.60
N LEU A 260 18.83 -3.91 17.68
CA LEU A 260 19.43 -3.24 16.52
C LEU A 260 20.91 -3.60 16.27
N ASN A 261 21.43 -4.61 16.98
CA ASN A 261 22.77 -5.19 16.79
C ASN A 261 22.86 -6.54 17.48
N ARG A 262 23.86 -7.36 17.11
CA ARG A 262 24.08 -8.72 17.63
C ARG A 262 24.21 -8.80 19.15
N TYR A 263 24.61 -7.70 19.80
CA TYR A 263 24.88 -7.66 21.23
C TYR A 263 23.71 -7.10 22.05
N GLY A 264 22.61 -6.67 21.39
CA GLY A 264 21.48 -6.03 22.06
C GLY A 264 21.84 -4.70 22.74
N LYS A 265 22.91 -4.04 22.27
CA LYS A 265 23.32 -2.72 22.78
C LYS A 265 22.28 -1.68 22.36
N GLU A 266 21.92 -0.78 23.26
CA GLU A 266 20.97 0.29 22.95
C GLU A 266 21.53 1.21 21.85
N VAL A 267 20.70 1.47 20.83
CA VAL A 267 20.94 2.47 19.78
C VAL A 267 20.01 3.64 20.04
N ARG A 268 20.56 4.86 20.11
CA ARG A 268 19.77 6.04 20.44
C ARG A 268 19.10 6.57 19.18
N GLU A 269 17.94 7.20 19.35
CA GLU A 269 17.19 7.78 18.21
C GLU A 269 18.00 8.83 17.43
N GLU A 270 18.89 9.57 18.11
CA GLU A 270 19.81 10.53 17.47
C GLU A 270 20.87 9.87 16.57
N ASP A 271 21.18 8.60 16.80
CA ASP A 271 22.13 7.84 15.97
C ASP A 271 21.47 7.37 14.66
N LEU A 272 20.12 7.37 14.59
CA LEU A 272 19.32 7.09 13.40
C LEU A 272 18.92 8.40 12.70
N THR A 273 19.84 8.97 11.92
CA THR A 273 19.67 10.30 11.29
C THR A 273 18.46 10.39 10.37
N ILE A 274 17.92 9.26 9.89
CA ILE A 274 16.68 9.23 9.10
C ILE A 274 15.47 9.78 9.86
N LEU A 275 15.41 9.60 11.20
CA LEU A 275 14.27 10.05 12.01
C LEU A 275 14.13 11.57 12.01
N ALA A 276 15.25 12.29 12.06
CA ALA A 276 15.23 13.75 12.00
C ALA A 276 14.68 14.24 10.65
N GLU A 277 15.07 13.58 9.56
CA GLU A 277 14.60 13.91 8.21
C GLU A 277 13.12 13.56 8.02
N LEU A 278 12.68 12.38 8.45
CA LEU A 278 11.26 11.98 8.39
C LEU A 278 10.38 12.96 9.17
N ASN A 279 10.79 13.33 10.38
CA ASN A 279 10.08 14.33 11.17
C ASN A 279 10.04 15.71 10.50
N ARG A 280 11.11 16.11 9.81
CA ARG A 280 11.15 17.36 9.04
C ARG A 280 10.18 17.31 7.87
N ARG A 281 10.22 16.23 7.07
CA ARG A 281 9.33 16.04 5.91
C ARG A 281 7.86 16.00 6.31
N GLN A 282 7.52 15.26 7.38
CA GLN A 282 6.15 15.19 7.88
C GLN A 282 5.60 16.55 8.32
N LYS A 283 6.45 17.43 8.88
CA LYS A 283 6.05 18.80 9.26
C LYS A 283 5.90 19.73 8.07
N GLU A 284 6.75 19.59 7.05
CA GLU A 284 6.71 20.42 5.85
C GLU A 284 5.59 20.00 4.89
N LYS A 285 5.30 18.71 4.82
CA LYS A 285 4.31 18.07 3.94
C LYS A 285 3.72 16.85 4.64
N PRO A 286 2.71 17.03 5.51
CA PRO A 286 2.04 15.90 6.13
C PRO A 286 1.35 15.04 5.06
N PHE A 287 1.25 13.73 5.32
CA PHE A 287 0.45 12.86 4.45
C PHE A 287 -1.01 13.32 4.41
N PRO A 288 -1.68 13.16 3.26
CA PRO A 288 -3.10 13.44 3.18
C PRO A 288 -3.88 12.55 4.15
N LEU A 289 -4.91 13.13 4.78
CA LEU A 289 -5.79 12.40 5.69
C LEU A 289 -6.83 11.57 4.94
N ILE A 290 -7.33 12.13 3.84
CA ILE A 290 -8.31 11.52 2.95
C ILE A 290 -7.59 11.27 1.62
N GLU A 291 -7.49 10.01 1.25
CA GLU A 291 -6.56 9.54 0.22
C GLU A 291 -7.20 9.49 -1.16
N ILE A 292 -6.36 9.71 -2.18
CA ILE A 292 -6.71 9.58 -3.60
C ILE A 292 -5.63 8.74 -4.23
N GLU A 293 -5.91 7.46 -4.38
CA GLU A 293 -4.94 6.53 -4.92
C GLU A 293 -4.93 6.65 -6.42
N GLU A 294 -3.92 7.28 -7.00
CA GLU A 294 -3.80 7.39 -8.45
C GLU A 294 -3.33 6.08 -9.07
N TRP A 295 -3.90 4.94 -8.71
CA TRP A 295 -3.60 3.62 -9.25
C TRP A 295 -4.76 2.69 -8.89
N HIS A 296 -4.81 1.51 -9.53
CA HIS A 296 -5.81 0.51 -9.18
C HIS A 296 -5.50 -0.05 -7.80
N ASN A 297 -6.21 0.34 -6.74
CA ASN A 297 -6.10 -0.34 -5.45
C ASN A 297 -7.25 -1.34 -5.28
N PRO A 298 -6.99 -2.66 -5.25
CA PRO A 298 -8.04 -3.67 -5.07
C PRO A 298 -8.68 -3.63 -3.68
N GLY A 299 -8.03 -3.02 -2.69
CA GLY A 299 -8.59 -2.77 -1.36
C GLY A 299 -9.49 -1.54 -1.28
N ALA A 300 -9.48 -0.68 -2.30
CA ALA A 300 -10.42 0.42 -2.41
C ALA A 300 -11.74 -0.08 -3.01
N CYS A 301 -12.84 0.53 -2.59
CA CYS A 301 -14.16 0.14 -3.08
C CYS A 301 -14.57 0.93 -4.32
N PHE A 302 -14.09 2.16 -4.55
CA PHE A 302 -14.44 2.91 -5.75
C PHE A 302 -13.25 3.13 -6.67
N TRP A 303 -13.42 2.83 -7.95
CA TRP A 303 -12.47 3.14 -9.01
C TRP A 303 -13.07 4.12 -10.01
N PHE A 304 -12.21 4.98 -10.53
CA PHE A 304 -12.49 5.96 -11.57
C PHE A 304 -11.60 5.64 -12.75
N GLU A 305 -12.18 5.39 -13.91
CA GLU A 305 -11.38 5.00 -15.07
C GLU A 305 -11.95 5.56 -16.37
N PRO A 306 -11.09 5.98 -17.33
CA PRO A 306 -11.54 6.26 -18.68
C PRO A 306 -12.00 4.96 -19.37
N VAL A 307 -13.22 4.95 -19.91
CA VAL A 307 -13.82 3.77 -20.55
C VAL A 307 -14.38 4.03 -21.95
N LYS A 308 -14.46 2.95 -22.73
CA LYS A 308 -15.12 2.84 -24.03
C LYS A 308 -16.03 1.62 -24.03
N ILE A 309 -17.29 1.83 -24.39
CA ILE A 309 -18.25 0.74 -24.58
C ILE A 309 -18.18 0.28 -26.04
N LYS A 310 -17.97 -1.01 -26.27
CA LYS A 310 -17.83 -1.58 -27.61
C LYS A 310 -19.17 -1.77 -28.30
N ASP A 311 -20.20 -2.18 -27.55
CA ASP A 311 -21.55 -2.45 -28.05
C ASP A 311 -22.62 -2.06 -27.01
N LEU A 312 -23.38 -1.00 -27.32
CA LEU A 312 -24.47 -0.51 -26.47
C LEU A 312 -25.67 -1.46 -26.39
N SER A 313 -25.73 -2.50 -27.22
CA SER A 313 -26.78 -3.52 -27.14
C SER A 313 -26.44 -4.65 -26.16
N GLN A 314 -25.19 -4.74 -25.72
CA GLN A 314 -24.72 -5.69 -24.73
C GLN A 314 -24.77 -5.11 -23.32
N ASN A 315 -24.96 -5.99 -22.34
CA ASN A 315 -24.89 -5.65 -20.91
C ASN A 315 -23.50 -5.06 -20.57
N THR A 316 -23.48 -4.10 -19.64
CA THR A 316 -22.27 -3.50 -19.05
C THR A 316 -21.41 -4.50 -18.28
N TYR A 317 -21.98 -5.59 -17.76
CA TYR A 317 -21.24 -6.69 -17.09
C TYR A 317 -20.54 -7.67 -18.04
N ALA A 318 -20.76 -7.57 -19.36
CA ALA A 318 -20.04 -8.43 -20.29
C ALA A 318 -18.55 -8.03 -20.26
N LEU A 319 -17.70 -8.89 -19.69
CA LEU A 319 -16.25 -8.66 -19.53
C LEU A 319 -15.58 -8.17 -20.83
N ASP A 320 -16.07 -8.63 -21.98
CA ASP A 320 -15.53 -8.27 -23.29
C ASP A 320 -16.10 -6.96 -23.86
N ASN A 321 -17.14 -6.36 -23.27
CA ASN A 321 -17.83 -5.17 -23.80
C ASN A 321 -17.17 -3.84 -23.41
N LEU A 322 -16.32 -3.85 -22.38
CA LEU A 322 -15.61 -2.66 -21.92
C LEU A 322 -14.14 -2.69 -22.37
N ASP A 323 -13.65 -1.52 -22.76
CA ASP A 323 -12.23 -1.20 -22.90
C ASP A 323 -11.97 -0.05 -21.92
N PHE A 324 -11.05 -0.27 -20.99
CA PHE A 324 -10.78 0.64 -19.88
C PHE A 324 -9.28 0.92 -19.78
N MET A 325 -8.95 2.15 -19.43
CA MET A 325 -7.58 2.64 -19.38
C MET A 325 -7.02 2.54 -17.95
N LYS A 326 -6.60 1.32 -17.57
CA LYS A 326 -6.02 1.01 -16.25
C LYS A 326 -4.89 1.97 -15.86
N GLU A 327 -4.10 2.42 -16.82
CA GLU A 327 -2.93 3.28 -16.54
C GLU A 327 -3.32 4.67 -16.03
N ALA A 328 -4.56 5.10 -16.20
CA ALA A 328 -5.07 6.39 -15.76
C ALA A 328 -6.02 6.27 -14.55
N GLU A 329 -6.30 5.06 -14.08
CA GLU A 329 -7.29 4.75 -13.05
C GLU A 329 -7.00 5.42 -11.71
N ILE A 330 -8.02 5.89 -10.99
CA ILE A 330 -7.92 6.42 -9.63
C ILE A 330 -8.82 5.62 -8.70
N SER A 331 -8.33 5.24 -7.54
CA SER A 331 -9.03 4.57 -6.46
C SER A 331 -9.36 5.52 -5.31
N ILE A 332 -10.54 5.31 -4.72
CA ILE A 332 -11.02 5.98 -3.52
C ILE A 332 -11.65 4.92 -2.60
N SER A 333 -11.31 4.93 -1.30
CA SER A 333 -11.95 4.07 -0.30
C SER A 333 -13.47 4.27 -0.26
N GLU A 334 -14.25 3.25 0.11
CA GLU A 334 -15.71 3.32 0.20
C GLU A 334 -16.19 4.52 1.02
N GLU A 335 -15.63 4.66 2.21
CA GLU A 335 -16.02 5.67 3.19
C GLU A 335 -15.76 7.07 2.64
N SER A 336 -14.56 7.30 2.08
CA SER A 336 -14.21 8.61 1.50
C SER A 336 -15.10 8.98 0.31
N PHE A 337 -15.46 8.02 -0.55
CA PHE A 337 -16.41 8.30 -1.62
C PHE A 337 -17.79 8.63 -1.04
N ALA A 338 -18.21 7.93 0.02
CA ALA A 338 -19.55 8.06 0.61
C ALA A 338 -19.73 9.44 1.23
N ASP A 339 -18.76 9.80 2.06
CA ASP A 339 -18.80 11.00 2.86
C ASP A 339 -18.53 12.24 2.01
N PHE A 340 -17.61 12.15 1.04
CA PHE A 340 -17.10 13.36 0.40
C PHE A 340 -17.45 13.51 -1.07
N LEU A 341 -17.85 12.48 -1.81
CA LEU A 341 -18.07 12.59 -3.26
C LEU A 341 -19.47 12.16 -3.72
N TYR A 342 -20.08 11.18 -3.05
CA TYR A 342 -21.33 10.56 -3.45
C TYR A 342 -22.45 11.54 -3.77
N PRO A 343 -22.78 12.52 -2.90
CA PRO A 343 -23.95 13.35 -3.14
C PRO A 343 -23.79 14.20 -4.40
N VAL A 344 -22.57 14.64 -4.72
CA VAL A 344 -22.27 15.40 -5.94
C VAL A 344 -22.37 14.49 -7.18
N PHE A 345 -21.76 13.30 -7.14
CA PHE A 345 -21.81 12.36 -8.26
C PHE A 345 -23.23 11.90 -8.56
N LYS A 346 -24.01 11.58 -7.52
CA LYS A 346 -25.43 11.21 -7.64
C LYS A 346 -26.25 12.31 -8.30
N LYS A 347 -26.04 13.56 -7.91
CA LYS A 347 -26.77 14.73 -8.44
C LYS A 347 -26.61 14.90 -9.95
N HIS A 348 -25.45 14.51 -10.49
CA HIS A 348 -25.09 14.71 -11.91
C HIS A 348 -25.12 13.44 -12.74
N PHE A 349 -25.64 12.33 -12.20
CA PHE A 349 -25.79 11.10 -12.96
C PHE A 349 -26.84 11.25 -14.05
N ASP A 350 -26.49 10.88 -15.29
CA ASP A 350 -27.39 10.90 -16.43
C ASP A 350 -27.99 9.51 -16.66
N GLU A 351 -29.15 9.25 -16.05
CA GLU A 351 -29.94 8.02 -16.25
C GLU A 351 -30.39 7.82 -17.71
N ASN A 352 -30.39 8.89 -18.51
CA ASN A 352 -30.84 8.88 -19.90
C ASN A 352 -29.70 8.68 -20.89
N MET A 353 -28.45 8.67 -20.44
CA MET A 353 -27.29 8.33 -21.25
C MET A 353 -27.46 6.92 -21.83
N PRO A 354 -27.25 6.70 -23.15
CA PRO A 354 -27.37 5.38 -23.76
C PRO A 354 -26.61 4.27 -23.02
N GLU A 355 -25.44 4.60 -22.50
CA GLU A 355 -24.54 3.75 -21.72
C GLU A 355 -25.08 3.41 -20.32
N ASN A 356 -25.95 4.25 -19.77
CA ASN A 356 -26.63 4.03 -18.48
C ASN A 356 -28.05 3.44 -18.66
N LYS A 357 -28.60 3.47 -19.87
CA LYS A 357 -29.93 2.94 -20.17
C LYS A 357 -29.96 1.42 -20.15
N GLY A 358 -30.88 0.84 -19.36
CA GLY A 358 -31.20 -0.58 -19.43
C GLY A 358 -30.18 -1.50 -18.75
N ARG A 359 -29.52 -1.00 -17.70
CA ARG A 359 -28.69 -1.83 -16.81
C ARG A 359 -29.55 -2.83 -16.06
N TYR A 360 -29.09 -4.08 -16.00
CA TYR A 360 -29.71 -5.13 -15.22
C TYR A 360 -28.69 -5.63 -14.22
N GLU A 361 -28.94 -5.41 -12.94
CA GLU A 361 -28.30 -6.21 -11.91
C GLU A 361 -29.03 -7.55 -11.85
N GLN A 362 -28.30 -8.65 -12.00
CA GLN A 362 -28.84 -9.96 -11.61
C GLN A 362 -28.85 -10.06 -10.08
N TYR A 363 -29.74 -9.33 -9.41
CA TYR A 363 -30.11 -9.71 -8.06
C TYR A 363 -30.94 -11.00 -8.12
N PRO A 364 -30.67 -12.01 -7.27
CA PRO A 364 -31.49 -13.21 -7.20
C PRO A 364 -32.96 -12.84 -6.95
N GLU A 365 -33.82 -13.24 -7.88
CA GLU A 365 -35.29 -13.17 -7.89
C GLU A 365 -35.95 -11.78 -7.73
N GLY A 366 -36.25 -11.14 -8.87
CA GLY A 366 -37.47 -10.32 -9.02
C GLY A 366 -37.33 -8.80 -9.03
N ARG A 367 -36.12 -8.23 -9.07
CA ARG A 367 -35.96 -6.77 -9.25
C ARG A 367 -36.02 -6.34 -10.72
N ARG A 368 -36.70 -5.22 -10.95
CA ARG A 368 -36.84 -4.54 -12.25
C ARG A 368 -35.56 -3.79 -12.59
N TYR A 369 -35.39 -3.49 -13.88
CA TYR A 369 -34.46 -2.49 -14.40
C TYR A 369 -34.31 -1.30 -13.44
N ILE A 370 -33.06 -1.01 -13.07
CA ILE A 370 -32.72 0.16 -12.28
C ILE A 370 -32.03 1.14 -13.23
N THR A 371 -32.54 2.37 -13.29
CA THR A 371 -32.01 3.43 -14.16
C THR A 371 -31.35 4.54 -13.35
N GLU A 372 -31.31 4.46 -12.01
CA GLU A 372 -30.75 5.49 -11.14
C GLU A 372 -29.27 5.21 -10.76
N PHE A 373 -28.59 6.24 -10.25
CA PHE A 373 -27.24 6.08 -9.69
C PHE A 373 -27.31 5.30 -8.39
N GLU A 374 -26.78 4.09 -8.39
CA GLU A 374 -26.69 3.28 -7.18
C GLU A 374 -25.27 3.26 -6.66
N TRP A 375 -25.22 3.22 -5.33
CA TRP A 375 -23.98 3.01 -4.58
C TRP A 375 -23.29 1.70 -4.99
N TYR A 376 -24.08 0.63 -5.13
CA TYR A 376 -23.58 -0.74 -5.32
C TYR A 376 -23.56 -1.23 -6.77
N LEU A 377 -23.42 -0.31 -7.73
CA LEU A 377 -23.34 -0.66 -9.14
C LEU A 377 -21.89 -0.78 -9.59
N THR A 378 -21.59 -1.91 -10.24
CA THR A 378 -20.24 -2.22 -10.72
C THR A 378 -19.70 -1.20 -11.69
N GLU A 379 -20.51 -0.44 -12.43
CA GLU A 379 -20.03 0.63 -13.33
C GLU A 379 -21.05 1.75 -13.38
N ASN A 380 -20.71 3.02 -13.10
CA ASN A 380 -21.57 4.19 -13.34
C ASN A 380 -20.91 5.14 -14.35
N PHE A 381 -21.49 5.30 -15.55
CA PHE A 381 -20.83 6.08 -16.60
C PHE A 381 -21.21 7.56 -16.55
N TYR A 382 -20.19 8.39 -16.72
CA TYR A 382 -20.31 9.84 -16.82
C TYR A 382 -19.62 10.33 -18.08
N SER A 383 -20.24 11.31 -18.75
CA SER A 383 -19.58 12.04 -19.82
C SER A 383 -18.52 12.97 -19.23
N TYR A 384 -17.51 13.33 -20.02
CA TYR A 384 -16.51 14.31 -19.59
C TYR A 384 -17.16 15.67 -19.27
N THR A 385 -18.25 16.03 -19.95
CA THR A 385 -19.03 17.25 -19.63
C THR A 385 -19.71 17.14 -18.27
N SER A 386 -20.27 15.97 -17.94
CA SER A 386 -20.88 15.71 -16.62
C SER A 386 -19.81 15.78 -15.53
N ILE A 387 -18.65 15.16 -15.76
CA ILE A 387 -17.52 15.21 -14.82
C ILE A 387 -17.02 16.64 -14.63
N GLU A 388 -16.82 17.43 -15.69
CA GLU A 388 -16.43 18.84 -15.53
C GLU A 388 -17.46 19.67 -14.74
N THR A 389 -18.73 19.30 -14.79
CA THR A 389 -19.77 19.94 -13.97
C THR A 389 -19.64 19.53 -12.51
N ILE A 390 -19.44 18.24 -12.24
CA ILE A 390 -19.15 17.70 -10.90
C ILE A 390 -17.92 18.38 -10.31
N LEU A 391 -16.82 18.46 -11.06
CA LEU A 391 -15.57 19.05 -10.58
C LEU A 391 -15.71 20.53 -10.22
N LYS A 392 -16.49 21.30 -10.99
CA LYS A 392 -16.79 22.70 -10.64
C LYS A 392 -17.63 22.83 -9.37
N GLU A 393 -18.57 21.91 -9.15
CA GLU A 393 -19.35 21.89 -7.92
C GLU A 393 -18.47 21.50 -6.71
N ILE A 394 -17.55 20.54 -6.89
CA ILE A 394 -16.54 20.20 -5.87
C ILE A 394 -15.65 21.41 -5.56
N GLU A 395 -15.19 22.15 -6.57
CA GLU A 395 -14.43 23.41 -6.37
C GLU A 395 -15.25 24.47 -5.63
N GLU A 396 -16.56 24.61 -5.92
CA GLU A 396 -17.44 25.53 -5.18
C GLU A 396 -17.63 25.08 -3.73
N VAL A 397 -17.82 23.78 -3.48
CA VAL A 397 -17.90 23.20 -2.13
C VAL A 397 -16.61 23.46 -1.37
N ALA A 398 -15.45 23.16 -1.95
CA ALA A 398 -14.14 23.39 -1.33
C ALA A 398 -13.92 24.88 -1.00
N HIS A 399 -14.29 25.77 -1.93
CA HIS A 399 -14.24 27.21 -1.70
C HIS A 399 -15.13 27.63 -0.53
N LEU A 400 -16.38 27.19 -0.50
CA LEU A 400 -17.34 27.50 0.57
C LEU A 400 -16.86 26.95 1.92
N LEU A 401 -16.37 25.71 1.98
CA LEU A 401 -15.79 25.15 3.20
C LEU A 401 -14.65 26.01 3.76
N ALA A 402 -13.83 26.59 2.87
CA ALA A 402 -12.69 27.42 3.27
C ALA A 402 -13.10 28.82 3.76
N VAL A 403 -14.22 29.39 3.31
CA VAL A 403 -14.59 30.79 3.59
C VAL A 403 -15.86 30.98 4.41
N ASP A 404 -16.79 30.01 4.37
CA ASP A 404 -18.11 30.06 4.99
C ASP A 404 -18.68 28.63 5.17
N TYR A 405 -18.16 27.90 6.17
CA TYR A 405 -18.60 26.53 6.49
C TYR A 405 -20.11 26.41 6.82
N ASP A 406 -20.73 27.49 7.30
CA ASP A 406 -22.16 27.53 7.64
C ASP A 406 -23.07 27.82 6.45
N ASN A 407 -22.52 27.91 5.24
CA ASN A 407 -23.31 28.21 4.05
C ASN A 407 -24.37 27.12 3.79
N ALA A 408 -25.63 27.51 3.61
CA ALA A 408 -26.73 26.58 3.35
C ALA A 408 -26.56 25.76 2.04
N LYS A 409 -25.70 26.22 1.11
CA LYS A 409 -25.34 25.43 -0.07
C LYS A 409 -24.59 24.15 0.26
N LEU A 410 -23.98 24.06 1.45
CA LEU A 410 -23.24 22.87 1.91
C LEU A 410 -24.14 21.83 2.58
N ASP A 411 -25.41 22.15 2.83
CA ASP A 411 -26.31 21.30 3.63
C ASP A 411 -26.46 19.87 3.07
N PHE A 412 -26.36 19.70 1.75
CA PHE A 412 -26.45 18.38 1.11
C PHE A 412 -25.21 17.49 1.31
N MET A 413 -24.09 18.07 1.73
CA MET A 413 -22.83 17.35 2.04
C MET A 413 -22.57 17.25 3.55
N ARG A 414 -23.39 17.92 4.37
CA ARG A 414 -23.10 18.14 5.79
C ARG A 414 -22.98 16.84 6.60
N GLU A 415 -23.82 15.86 6.29
CA GLU A 415 -23.77 14.52 6.90
C GLU A 415 -22.40 13.86 6.71
N GLY A 416 -21.84 13.93 5.50
CA GLY A 416 -20.51 13.38 5.24
C GLY A 416 -19.39 14.14 5.95
N PHE A 417 -19.49 15.47 6.06
CA PHE A 417 -18.52 16.26 6.82
C PHE A 417 -18.53 15.91 8.32
N GLU A 418 -19.69 15.58 8.89
CA GLU A 418 -19.81 15.13 10.29
C GLU A 418 -19.06 13.81 10.56
N HIS A 419 -18.69 13.06 9.52
CA HIS A 419 -17.87 11.85 9.63
C HIS A 419 -16.36 12.12 9.63
N LEU A 420 -15.89 13.35 9.40
CA LEU A 420 -14.45 13.70 9.42
C LEU A 420 -13.70 13.22 10.68
N PRO A 421 -14.28 13.22 11.90
CA PRO A 421 -13.62 12.65 13.07
C PRO A 421 -13.20 11.19 12.87
N ASN A 422 -13.93 10.39 12.08
CA ASN A 422 -13.59 9.00 11.79
C ASN A 422 -12.32 8.83 10.96
N TYR A 423 -11.78 9.90 10.39
CA TYR A 423 -10.53 9.88 9.62
C TYR A 423 -9.34 10.33 10.46
N LEU A 424 -9.58 10.97 11.60
CA LEU A 424 -8.54 11.52 12.45
C LEU A 424 -8.07 10.47 13.46
N PRO A 425 -6.76 10.14 13.49
CA PRO A 425 -6.24 9.07 14.34
C PRO A 425 -6.63 9.17 15.82
N ARG A 426 -6.73 10.40 16.32
CA ARG A 426 -7.10 10.71 17.70
C ARG A 426 -8.50 10.21 18.09
N TYR A 427 -9.43 10.11 17.15
CA TYR A 427 -10.84 9.82 17.44
C TYR A 427 -11.27 8.38 17.13
N TRP A 428 -10.42 7.57 16.48
CA TRP A 428 -10.69 6.15 16.19
C TRP A 428 -11.02 5.29 17.43
N ARG A 429 -10.67 5.76 18.63
CA ARG A 429 -10.71 5.00 19.89
C ARG A 429 -11.66 5.57 20.92
N MET A 430 -12.48 6.54 20.56
CA MET A 430 -13.45 7.09 21.48
C MET A 430 -14.55 6.07 21.76
N SER A 431 -14.57 5.57 23.00
CA SER A 431 -15.66 4.71 23.48
C SER A 431 -16.95 5.49 23.76
N GLU A 432 -16.82 6.79 24.01
CA GLU A 432 -17.94 7.71 24.20
C GLU A 432 -18.29 8.35 22.86
N LYS A 433 -19.59 8.38 22.54
CA LYS A 433 -20.06 9.10 21.36
C LYS A 433 -19.91 10.60 21.60
N LEU A 434 -19.21 11.26 20.69
CA LEU A 434 -19.15 12.71 20.61
C LEU A 434 -20.58 13.27 20.48
N SER A 435 -20.86 14.36 21.20
CA SER A 435 -22.04 15.17 20.97
C SER A 435 -21.93 15.89 19.62
N ARG A 436 -23.06 16.39 19.11
CA ARG A 436 -23.08 17.13 17.83
C ARG A 436 -22.19 18.37 17.86
N ASP A 437 -22.19 19.10 18.99
CA ASP A 437 -21.40 20.32 19.14
C ASP A 437 -19.90 20.00 19.11
N GLU A 438 -19.48 18.88 19.73
CA GLU A 438 -18.09 18.42 19.70
C GLU A 438 -17.68 17.97 18.28
N VAL A 439 -18.56 17.25 17.57
CA VAL A 439 -18.30 16.88 16.17
C VAL A 439 -18.12 18.14 15.31
N ASP A 440 -19.02 19.12 15.42
CA ASP A 440 -18.94 20.35 14.62
C ASP A 440 -17.66 21.16 14.90
N GLU A 441 -17.26 21.25 16.18
CA GLU A 441 -15.99 21.88 16.57
C GLU A 441 -14.79 21.18 15.93
N ILE A 442 -14.73 19.85 16.04
CA ILE A 442 -13.66 19.03 15.43
C ILE A 442 -13.64 19.20 13.92
N VAL A 443 -14.80 19.17 13.27
CA VAL A 443 -14.89 19.32 11.81
C VAL A 443 -14.35 20.68 11.41
N ARG A 444 -14.75 21.77 12.07
CA ARG A 444 -14.26 23.13 11.76
C ARG A 444 -12.76 23.26 11.92
N GLU A 445 -12.19 22.68 12.97
CA GLU A 445 -10.74 22.71 13.21
C GLU A 445 -9.94 21.96 12.13
N ASN A 446 -10.58 20.96 11.49
CA ASN A 446 -9.91 20.02 10.59
C ASN A 446 -10.42 20.11 9.14
N ILE A 447 -11.30 21.06 8.81
CA ILE A 447 -11.96 21.13 7.50
C ILE A 447 -10.98 21.34 6.34
N GLY A 448 -9.80 21.89 6.64
CA GLY A 448 -8.70 22.02 5.68
C GLY A 448 -8.28 20.69 5.06
N HIS A 449 -8.47 19.55 5.74
CA HIS A 449 -8.22 18.23 5.17
C HIS A 449 -9.23 17.84 4.08
N VAL A 450 -10.50 18.24 4.21
CA VAL A 450 -11.54 18.01 3.20
C VAL A 450 -11.31 18.92 1.99
N VAL A 451 -10.94 20.19 2.24
CA VAL A 451 -10.58 21.14 1.17
C VAL A 451 -9.38 20.63 0.38
N ASP A 452 -8.30 20.20 1.05
CA ASP A 452 -7.13 19.60 0.42
C ASP A 452 -7.48 18.36 -0.40
N PHE A 453 -8.35 17.49 0.12
CA PHE A 453 -8.87 16.33 -0.61
C PHE A 453 -9.58 16.73 -1.90
N TYR A 454 -10.49 17.71 -1.85
CA TYR A 454 -11.17 18.17 -3.06
C TYR A 454 -10.22 18.78 -4.08
N ASP A 455 -9.28 19.62 -3.66
CA ASP A 455 -8.31 20.23 -4.57
C ASP A 455 -7.45 19.17 -5.26
N ARG A 456 -6.98 18.15 -4.50
CA ARG A 456 -6.26 17.02 -5.07
C ARG A 456 -7.14 16.18 -5.99
N PHE A 457 -8.37 15.85 -5.59
CA PHE A 457 -9.28 15.02 -6.38
C PHE A 457 -9.60 15.65 -7.72
N VAL A 458 -9.92 16.94 -7.73
CA VAL A 458 -10.18 17.72 -8.95
C VAL A 458 -8.97 17.68 -9.87
N LYS A 459 -7.75 17.88 -9.32
CA LYS A 459 -6.52 17.84 -10.10
C LYS A 459 -6.26 16.45 -10.69
N SER A 460 -6.38 15.40 -9.89
CA SER A 460 -6.14 14.02 -10.32
C SER A 460 -7.16 13.60 -11.38
N LEU A 461 -8.45 13.88 -11.19
CA LEU A 461 -9.49 13.52 -12.15
C LEU A 461 -9.36 14.28 -13.48
N ARG A 462 -8.99 15.57 -13.46
CA ARG A 462 -8.66 16.32 -14.70
C ARG A 462 -7.45 15.72 -15.42
N SER A 463 -6.39 15.37 -14.70
CA SER A 463 -5.21 14.72 -15.28
C SER A 463 -5.56 13.38 -15.94
N MET A 464 -6.40 12.57 -15.27
CA MET A 464 -6.95 11.33 -15.81
C MET A 464 -7.76 11.59 -17.09
N MET A 465 -8.67 12.57 -17.06
CA MET A 465 -9.48 12.95 -18.22
C MET A 465 -8.63 13.41 -19.40
N GLU A 466 -7.62 14.26 -19.18
CA GLU A 466 -6.70 14.70 -20.23
C GLU A 466 -5.97 13.53 -20.88
N THR A 467 -5.55 12.55 -20.07
CA THR A 467 -4.87 11.33 -20.53
C THR A 467 -5.83 10.45 -21.34
N GLY A 468 -7.03 10.18 -20.79
CA GLY A 468 -8.07 9.40 -21.47
C GLY A 468 -8.53 10.05 -22.78
N GLN A 469 -8.68 11.38 -22.81
CA GLN A 469 -9.09 12.11 -24.02
C GLN A 469 -8.07 11.94 -25.15
N LYS A 470 -6.77 12.03 -24.83
CA LYS A 470 -5.68 11.82 -25.80
C LYS A 470 -5.68 10.40 -26.37
N ALA A 471 -6.10 9.41 -25.58
CA ALA A 471 -6.26 8.02 -25.98
C ALA A 471 -7.65 7.69 -26.59
N GLY A 472 -8.50 8.71 -26.78
CA GLY A 472 -9.81 8.59 -27.44
C GLY A 472 -10.94 8.05 -26.56
N TYR A 473 -10.74 7.95 -25.25
CA TYR A 473 -11.79 7.66 -24.28
C TYR A 473 -12.69 8.89 -24.11
N LYS A 474 -13.99 8.67 -23.87
CA LYS A 474 -15.00 9.74 -23.82
C LYS A 474 -15.88 9.72 -22.58
N LEU A 475 -15.80 8.63 -21.83
CA LEU A 475 -16.57 8.40 -20.63
C LEU A 475 -15.61 8.09 -19.49
N ILE A 476 -16.07 8.38 -18.28
CA ILE A 476 -15.45 7.90 -17.05
C ILE A 476 -16.44 6.91 -16.45
N SER A 477 -15.95 5.72 -16.10
CA SER A 477 -16.68 4.87 -15.19
C SER A 477 -16.33 5.22 -13.75
N VAL A 478 -17.35 5.22 -12.90
CA VAL A 478 -17.24 5.26 -11.45
C VAL A 478 -17.78 3.92 -10.96
N CYS A 479 -16.89 2.98 -10.70
CA CYS A 479 -17.22 1.60 -10.37
C CYS A 479 -17.00 1.32 -8.90
N GLY A 480 -17.90 0.58 -8.25
CA GLY A 480 -17.72 0.11 -6.88
C GLY A 480 -18.54 -1.14 -6.52
N PRO A 481 -18.30 -1.75 -5.34
CA PRO A 481 -18.91 -3.00 -4.90
C PRO A 481 -20.41 -2.88 -4.72
#